data_AF-A0A5R9KAK5-F1
#
_entry.id   AF-A0A5R9KAK5-F1
#
_cell.length_a   1.000
_cell.length_b   1.000
_cell.length_c   1.000
_cell.angle_alpha   90.00
_cell.angle_beta   90.00
_cell.angle_gamma   90.00
#
_symmetry.space_group_name_H-M   'P 1'
#
loop_
_entity.id
_entity.type
_entity.pdbx_description
1 polymer ?
#
loop_
_entity_poly.entity_id
_entity_poly.type
_entity_poly.pdbx_seq_one_letter_code
_entity_poly.pdbx_strand_id
1 'polypeptide(L)'
;MKYQLSSDQISSKVAGETVILNHSKGAYYGLDEVGVLIWDTLEKGPQTMDSLCQVVVNEYDIDTETCKNDIDVLLKDLISEKLVEIVK
;
A
#
# COMPACT_ATOMS: atom_id res chain seq x y z
N MET A 1 -12.46 6.89 -7.10
CA MET A 1 -12.22 6.08 -5.90
C MET A 1 -10.78 6.27 -5.51
N LYS A 2 -10.52 6.45 -4.21
CA LYS A 2 -9.18 6.57 -3.67
C LYS A 2 -8.95 5.51 -2.60
N TYR A 3 -7.69 5.21 -2.34
CA TYR A 3 -7.22 4.29 -1.31
C TYR A 3 -6.52 5.11 -0.23
N GLN A 4 -6.73 4.75 1.03
CA GLN A 4 -6.04 5.36 2.17
C GLN A 4 -5.73 4.31 3.23
N LEU A 5 -4.75 4.58 4.08
CA LEU A 5 -4.45 3.72 5.23
C LEU A 5 -5.64 3.74 6.20
N SER A 6 -5.95 2.57 6.75
CA SER A 6 -6.99 2.44 7.78
C SER A 6 -6.56 3.12 9.08
N SER A 7 -7.52 3.58 9.88
CA SER A 7 -7.28 4.06 11.25
C SER A 7 -6.96 2.94 12.25
N ASP A 8 -7.22 1.68 11.88
CA ASP A 8 -7.06 0.52 12.77
C ASP A 8 -5.67 -0.14 12.69
N GLN A 9 -4.77 0.47 11.92
CA GLN A 9 -3.38 0.02 11.78
C GLN A 9 -2.40 1.08 12.31
N ILE A 10 -1.25 0.62 12.80
CA ILE A 10 -0.09 1.46 13.09
C ILE A 10 1.12 0.88 12.35
N SER A 11 1.89 1.73 11.68
CA SER A 11 3.12 1.35 10.98
C SER A 11 4.35 2.00 11.62
N SER A 12 5.50 1.35 11.47
CA SER A 12 6.80 1.92 11.83
C SER A 12 7.88 1.44 10.88
N LYS A 13 8.90 2.28 10.66
CA LYS A 13 10.08 1.94 9.88
C LYS A 13 11.17 1.40 10.80
N VAL A 14 11.55 0.15 10.60
CA VAL A 14 12.59 -0.53 11.38
C VAL A 14 13.64 -1.05 10.41
N ALA A 15 14.89 -0.57 10.55
CA ALA A 15 16.01 -0.98 9.70
C ALA A 15 15.78 -0.85 8.18
N GLY A 16 14.91 0.07 7.74
CA GLY A 16 14.57 0.27 6.33
C GLY A 16 13.35 -0.52 5.85
N GLU A 17 12.80 -1.41 6.69
CA GLU A 17 11.58 -2.16 6.42
C GLU A 17 10.37 -1.47 7.07
N THR A 18 9.21 -1.56 6.42
CA THR A 18 7.93 -1.12 7.00
C THR A 18 7.27 -2.29 7.70
N VAL A 19 7.07 -2.16 9.02
CA VAL A 19 6.33 -3.11 9.84
C VAL A 19 4.98 -2.50 10.21
N ILE A 20 3.91 -3.26 9.97
CA ILE A 20 2.53 -2.83 10.19
C ILE A 20 1.87 -3.73 11.23
N LEU A 21 1.25 -3.12 12.23
CA LEU A 21 0.41 -3.79 13.22
C LEU A 21 -1.06 -3.47 12.93
N ASN A 22 -1.85 -4.50 12.68
CA ASN A 22 -3.31 -4.38 12.73
C ASN A 22 -3.77 -4.65 14.18
N HIS A 23 -4.25 -3.61 14.87
CA HIS A 23 -4.70 -3.74 16.26
C HIS A 23 -5.92 -4.66 16.41
N SER A 24 -6.84 -4.61 15.44
CA SER A 24 -8.08 -5.38 15.44
C SER A 24 -7.86 -6.86 15.15
N LYS A 25 -6.84 -7.22 14.34
CA LYS A 25 -6.50 -8.62 14.02
C LYS A 25 -5.39 -9.19 14.92
N GLY A 26 -4.64 -8.34 15.63
CA GLY A 26 -3.50 -8.75 16.44
C GLY A 26 -2.34 -9.34 15.62
N ALA A 27 -2.22 -8.92 14.36
CA ALA A 27 -1.29 -9.47 13.39
C ALA A 27 -0.27 -8.42 12.93
N TYR A 28 0.94 -8.90 12.63
CA TYR A 28 2.05 -8.10 12.10
C TYR A 28 2.30 -8.45 10.64
N TYR A 29 2.55 -7.44 9.84
CA TYR A 29 2.83 -7.56 8.42
C TYR A 29 4.14 -6.84 8.09
N GLY A 30 4.92 -7.46 7.22
CA GLY A 30 6.02 -6.80 6.52
C GLY A 30 5.61 -6.55 5.08
N LEU A 31 6.24 -5.57 4.46
CA LEU A 31 6.07 -5.26 3.04
C LEU A 31 7.40 -5.46 2.32
N ASP A 32 7.33 -5.89 1.07
CA ASP A 32 8.46 -5.86 0.15
C ASP A 32 8.70 -4.43 -0.38
N GLU A 33 9.70 -4.25 -1.25
CA GLU A 33 10.11 -2.93 -1.73
C GLU A 33 8.98 -2.17 -2.45
N VAL A 34 8.18 -2.86 -3.26
CA VAL A 34 7.02 -2.27 -3.95
C VAL A 34 5.91 -1.94 -2.94
N GLY A 35 5.62 -2.85 -2.01
CA GLY A 35 4.68 -2.64 -0.94
C GLY A 35 5.03 -1.42 -0.11
N VAL A 36 6.30 -1.27 0.29
CA VAL A 36 6.82 -0.10 1.02
C VAL A 36 6.61 1.18 0.22
N LEU A 37 6.89 1.17 -1.08
CA LEU A 37 6.70 2.35 -1.94
C LEU A 37 5.22 2.77 -2.01
N ILE A 38 4.31 1.82 -2.18
CA ILE A 38 2.86 2.07 -2.18
C ILE A 38 2.41 2.59 -0.81
N TRP A 39 2.88 1.96 0.25
CA TRP A 39 2.57 2.33 1.62
C TRP A 39 2.99 3.77 1.95
N ASP A 40 4.25 4.11 1.67
CA ASP A 40 4.81 5.46 1.85
C ASP A 40 4.03 6.52 1.03
N THR A 41 3.48 6.12 -0.11
CA THR A 41 2.65 7.01 -0.93
C THR A 41 1.27 7.22 -0.32
N LEU A 42 0.68 6.18 0.28
CA LEU A 42 -0.60 6.27 1.01
C LEU A 42 -0.47 7.04 2.33
N GLU A 43 0.69 6.99 3.01
CA GLU A 43 0.97 7.79 4.21
C GLU A 43 0.86 9.31 3.95
N LYS A 44 1.09 9.74 2.70
CA LYS A 44 0.97 11.15 2.28
C LYS A 44 -0.49 11.60 2.10
N GLY A 45 -1.45 10.67 2.11
CA GLY A 45 -2.88 10.91 1.97
C GLY A 45 -3.53 10.08 0.86
N PRO A 46 -4.86 10.20 0.66
CA PRO A 46 -5.61 9.30 -0.22
C PRO A 46 -5.17 9.36 -1.69
N GLN A 47 -4.89 8.20 -2.28
CA GLN A 47 -4.33 8.05 -3.63
C GLN A 47 -5.29 7.36 -4.60
N THR A 48 -5.15 7.61 -5.90
CA THR A 48 -5.86 6.84 -6.93
C THR A 48 -5.02 5.67 -7.40
N MET A 49 -5.63 4.66 -8.03
CA MET A 49 -4.89 3.57 -8.67
C MET A 49 -3.84 4.11 -9.66
N ASP A 50 -4.22 5.11 -10.47
CA ASP A 50 -3.30 5.70 -11.45
C ASP A 50 -2.13 6.44 -10.79
N SER A 51 -2.33 7.13 -9.65
CA SER A 51 -1.22 7.83 -8.97
C SER A 51 -0.26 6.84 -8.32
N LEU A 52 -0.78 5.78 -7.71
CA LEU A 52 0.02 4.68 -7.17
C LEU A 52 0.85 4.00 -8.27
N CYS A 53 0.20 3.69 -9.40
CA CYS A 53 0.88 3.05 -10.51
C CYS A 53 1.95 3.95 -11.16
N GLN A 54 1.69 5.26 -11.27
CA GLN A 54 2.68 6.18 -11.80
C GLN A 54 3.97 6.20 -10.97
N VAL A 55 3.87 6.07 -9.64
CA VAL A 55 5.04 6.03 -8.76
C VAL A 55 5.86 4.77 -9.00
N VAL A 56 5.22 3.60 -9.16
CA VAL A 56 5.91 2.33 -9.44
C VAL A 56 6.55 2.31 -10.82
N VAL A 57 5.83 2.76 -11.85
CA VAL A 57 6.35 2.83 -13.23
C VAL A 57 7.58 3.74 -13.30
N ASN A 58 7.56 4.88 -12.59
CA ASN A 58 8.70 5.80 -12.58
C ASN A 58 9.95 5.23 -11.89
N GLU A 59 9.76 4.38 -10.87
CA GLU A 59 10.86 3.79 -10.10
C GLU A 59 11.45 2.55 -10.79
N TYR A 60 10.60 1.70 -11.37
CA TYR A 60 10.98 0.37 -11.86
C TYR A 60 10.95 0.20 -13.38
N ASP A 61 10.56 1.23 -14.15
CA ASP A 61 10.49 1.22 -15.62
C ASP A 61 9.70 0.02 -16.20
N ILE A 62 8.56 -0.29 -15.57
CA ILE A 62 7.63 -1.34 -16.01
C ILE A 62 6.47 -0.77 -16.82
N ASP A 63 5.78 -1.61 -17.59
CA ASP A 63 4.59 -1.19 -18.32
C ASP A 63 3.39 -0.97 -17.39
N THR A 64 2.46 -0.13 -17.85
CA THR A 64 1.30 0.28 -17.04
C THR A 64 0.31 -0.86 -16.78
N GLU A 65 0.21 -1.85 -17.66
CA GLU A 65 -0.73 -2.96 -17.49
C GLU A 65 -0.25 -3.90 -16.38
N THR A 66 1.04 -4.28 -16.42
CA THR A 66 1.70 -5.05 -15.36
C THR A 66 1.58 -4.33 -14.02
N CYS A 67 1.93 -3.04 -13.99
CA CYS A 67 1.84 -2.21 -12.78
C CYS A 67 0.41 -2.19 -12.19
N LYS A 68 -0.62 -2.03 -13.03
CA LYS A 68 -2.02 -2.00 -12.56
C LYS A 68 -2.45 -3.33 -11.97
N ASN A 69 -2.06 -4.44 -12.58
CA ASN A 69 -2.39 -5.77 -12.08
C ASN A 69 -1.72 -6.04 -10.73
N ASP A 70 -0.43 -5.73 -10.62
CA ASP A 70 0.33 -5.97 -9.38
C ASP A 70 -0.18 -5.12 -8.22
N ILE A 71 -0.45 -3.83 -8.46
CA ILE A 71 -0.99 -2.94 -7.44
C ILE A 71 -2.42 -3.30 -7.07
N ASP A 72 -3.25 -3.77 -8.02
CA ASP A 72 -4.60 -4.23 -7.71
C ASP A 72 -4.60 -5.46 -6.80
N VAL A 73 -3.70 -6.43 -7.04
CA VAL A 73 -3.50 -7.58 -6.15
C VAL A 73 -3.07 -7.12 -4.75
N LEU A 74 -2.04 -6.27 -4.66
CA LEU A 74 -1.55 -5.74 -3.39
C LEU A 74 -2.65 -5.01 -2.61
N LEU A 75 -3.39 -4.09 -3.26
CA LEU A 75 -4.44 -3.32 -2.59
C LEU A 75 -5.58 -4.23 -2.11
N LYS A 76 -5.93 -5.27 -2.86
CA LYS A 76 -6.94 -6.26 -2.43
C LYS A 76 -6.49 -7.00 -1.17
N ASP A 77 -5.23 -7.42 -1.12
CA ASP A 77 -4.68 -8.10 0.05
C ASP A 77 -4.67 -7.16 1.27
N LEU A 78 -4.18 -5.93 1.12
CA LEU A 78 -4.18 -4.92 2.17
C LEU A 78 -5.59 -4.58 2.67
N ILE A 79 -6.58 -4.52 1.78
CA ILE A 79 -7.99 -4.30 2.14
C ILE A 79 -8.55 -5.50 2.90
N SER A 80 -8.25 -6.73 2.46
CA SER A 80 -8.69 -7.96 3.14
C SER A 80 -8.11 -8.08 4.56
N GLU A 81 -6.91 -7.55 4.74
CA GLU A 81 -6.22 -7.45 6.01
C GLU A 81 -6.60 -6.20 6.81
N LYS A 82 -7.54 -5.38 6.33
CA LYS A 82 -8.01 -4.12 6.96
C LYS A 82 -6.90 -3.11 7.24
N LEU A 83 -5.86 -3.10 6.40
CA LEU A 83 -4.76 -2.15 6.48
C LEU A 83 -5.02 -0.91 5.62
N VAL A 84 -5.76 -1.08 4.52
CA VAL A 84 -6.15 -0.03 3.57
C VAL A 84 -7.67 -0.06 3.38
N GLU A 85 -8.26 1.10 3.09
CA GLU A 85 -9.68 1.25 2.80
C GLU A 85 -9.94 2.13 1.57
N ILE A 86 -11.11 1.94 0.95
CA ILE A 86 -11.54 2.70 -0.22
C ILE A 86 -12.41 3.88 0.24
N VAL A 87 -12.05 5.08 -0.21
CA VAL A 87 -12.80 6.31 0.04
C VAL A 87 -13.29 6.96 -1.25
N LYS A 88 -14.34 7.77 -1.13
CA LYS A 88 -14.97 8.50 -2.25
C LYS A 88 -14.15 9.72 -2.66
#